data_AF-A0A8H4XCR9-F1
#
_entry.id   AF-A0A8H4XCR9-F1
#
_cell.length_a   1.000
_cell.length_b   1.000
_cell.length_c   1.000
_cell.angle_alpha   90.00
_cell.angle_beta   90.00
_cell.angle_gamma   90.00
#
_symmetry.space_group_name_H-M   'P 1'
#
loop_
_entity.id
_entity.type
_entity.pdbx_description
1 polymer ?
#
loop_
_entity_poly.entity_id
_entity_poly.type
_entity_poly.pdbx_seq_one_letter_code
_entity_poly.pdbx_strand_id
1 'polypeptide(L)'
;MSHVIGIDISHLPLLDNFMSHLHTHIEELLIRLSRFNEVKDHLPVGQVQSHQNIDTLIRQCSIELDWTIRTHNMYKELREMVQPLPTNDDVIDALEYSD
;
A
#
# COMPACT_ATOMS: atom_id res chain seq x y z
N MET A 1 12.86 -18.43 13.22
CA MET A 1 13.86 -17.33 13.22
C MET A 1 13.17 -16.12 12.63
N SER A 2 12.83 -15.11 13.44
CA SER A 2 12.34 -13.84 12.90
C SER A 2 13.54 -13.12 12.28
N HIS A 3 13.57 -13.00 10.97
CA HIS A 3 14.56 -12.16 10.31
C HIS A 3 14.19 -10.70 10.61
N VAL A 4 14.81 -10.14 11.65
CA VAL A 4 14.74 -8.71 11.94
C VAL A 4 15.51 -8.00 10.83
N ILE A 5 14.81 -7.23 10.02
CA ILE A 5 15.43 -6.38 9.02
C ILE A 5 15.90 -5.12 9.75
N GLY A 6 17.21 -4.93 9.87
CA GLY A 6 17.78 -3.68 10.35
C GLY A 6 17.58 -2.59 9.30
N ILE A 7 16.58 -1.73 9.50
CA ILE A 7 16.35 -0.55 8.66
C ILE A 7 16.88 0.66 9.42
N ASP A 8 17.69 1.49 8.75
CA ASP A 8 18.09 2.78 9.29
C ASP A 8 16.83 3.64 9.54
N ILE A 9 16.68 4.13 10.76
CA ILE A 9 15.53 4.91 11.24
C ILE A 9 15.25 6.12 10.33
N SER A 10 16.28 6.65 9.66
CA SER A 10 16.17 7.74 8.68
C SER A 10 15.34 7.39 7.43
N HIS A 11 15.13 6.10 7.14
CA HIS A 11 14.28 5.64 6.03
C HIS A 11 12.81 5.45 6.41
N LEU A 12 12.46 5.47 7.69
CA LEU A 12 11.06 5.33 8.15
C LEU A 12 10.14 6.44 7.60
N PRO A 13 10.53 7.73 7.57
CA PRO A 13 9.70 8.77 6.95
C PRO A 13 9.46 8.56 5.44
N LEU A 14 10.44 7.97 4.73
CA LEU A 14 10.30 7.66 3.30
C LEU A 14 9.30 6.52 3.09
N LEU A 15 9.35 5.49 3.94
CA LEU A 15 8.38 4.40 3.95
C LEU A 15 6.96 4.93 4.24
N ASP A 16 6.82 5.80 5.24
CA ASP A 16 5.54 6.41 5.61
C ASP A 16 4.95 7.24 4.47
N ASN A 17 5.78 8.05 3.82
CA ASN A 17 5.36 8.83 2.65
C ASN A 17 4.97 7.92 1.48
N PHE A 18 5.74 6.87 1.21
CA PHE A 18 5.42 5.91 0.16
C PHE A 18 4.10 5.18 0.43
N MET A 19 3.86 4.72 1.66
CA MET A 19 2.59 4.10 2.04
C MET A 19 1.42 5.07 1.92
N SER A 20 1.60 6.34 2.29
CA SER A 20 0.58 7.38 2.09
C SER A 20 0.22 7.57 0.61
N HIS A 21 1.21 7.54 -0.28
CA HIS A 21 0.97 7.58 -1.72
C HIS A 21 0.23 6.33 -2.21
N LEU A 22 0.60 5.14 -1.75
CA LEU A 22 -0.13 3.91 -2.09
C LEU A 22 -1.59 3.97 -1.62
N HIS A 23 -1.84 4.49 -0.42
CA HIS A 23 -3.18 4.65 0.10
C HIS A 23 -4.02 5.60 -0.76
N THR A 24 -3.46 6.77 -1.09
CA THR A 24 -4.11 7.74 -1.99
C THR A 24 -4.41 7.12 -3.36
N HIS A 25 -3.46 6.36 -3.91
CA HIS A 25 -3.64 5.67 -5.19
C HIS A 25 -4.75 4.61 -5.14
N ILE A 26 -4.87 3.87 -4.03
CA ILE A 26 -5.98 2.92 -3.81
C ILE A 26 -7.33 3.65 -3.86
N GLU A 27 -7.46 4.79 -3.18
CA GLU A 27 -8.68 5.60 -3.20
C GLU A 27 -9.02 6.08 -4.61
N GLU A 28 -8.03 6.58 -5.36
CA GLU A 28 -8.20 7.00 -6.74
C GLU A 28 -8.68 5.86 -7.65
N LEU A 29 -8.10 4.66 -7.49
CA LEU A 29 -8.49 3.47 -8.25
C LEU A 29 -9.92 3.02 -7.93
N LEU A 30 -10.34 3.10 -6.66
CA LEU A 30 -11.72 2.80 -6.25
C LEU A 30 -12.71 3.78 -6.88
N ILE A 31 -12.40 5.09 -6.88
CA ILE A 31 -13.21 6.11 -7.53
C ILE A 31 -13.29 5.84 -9.05
N ARG A 32 -12.16 5.50 -9.67
CA ARG A 32 -12.09 5.20 -11.11
C ARG A 32 -12.93 3.97 -11.47
N LEU A 33 -12.88 2.91 -10.66
CA LEU A 33 -13.73 1.72 -10.81
C LEU A 33 -15.21 2.06 -10.69
N SER A 34 -15.61 2.86 -9.70
CA SER A 34 -16.99 3.33 -9.55
C SER A 34 -17.47 4.03 -10.82
N ARG A 35 -16.67 4.97 -11.33
CA ARG A 35 -16.98 5.70 -12.57
C ARG A 35 -17.09 4.78 -13.79
N PHE A 36 -16.21 3.79 -13.94
CA PHE A 36 -16.31 2.86 -15.07
C PHE A 36 -17.58 2.01 -15.00
N ASN A 37 -17.98 1.56 -13.82
CA ASN A 37 -19.25 0.85 -13.64
C ASN A 37 -20.45 1.75 -13.95
N GLU A 38 -20.44 3.00 -13.47
CA GLU A 38 -21.49 3.98 -13.81
C GLU A 38 -21.58 4.17 -15.32
N VAL A 39 -20.47 4.39 -16.03
CA VAL A 39 -20.51 4.55 -17.48
C VAL A 39 -21.01 3.27 -18.17
N LYS A 40 -20.61 2.09 -17.69
CA LYS A 40 -21.08 0.80 -18.21
C LYS A 40 -22.60 0.68 -18.14
N ASP A 41 -23.18 1.05 -17.01
CA ASP A 41 -24.64 0.95 -16.77
C ASP A 41 -25.45 1.89 -17.66
N HIS A 42 -24.84 2.99 -18.13
CA HIS A 42 -25.46 3.96 -19.02
C HIS A 42 -25.17 3.73 -20.51
N LEU A 43 -24.36 2.71 -20.86
CA LEU A 43 -24.06 2.43 -22.26
C LEU A 43 -25.25 1.79 -22.99
N PRO A 44 -25.61 2.27 -24.20
CA PRO A 44 -26.64 1.64 -25.01
C PRO A 44 -26.29 0.19 -25.37
N VAL A 45 -27.28 -0.70 -25.33
CA VAL A 45 -27.12 -2.15 -25.59
C VAL A 45 -26.53 -2.46 -26.98
N GLY A 46 -26.73 -1.57 -27.96
CA GLY A 46 -26.19 -1.74 -29.31
C GLY A 46 -24.69 -1.46 -29.47
N GLN A 47 -24.01 -0.92 -28.46
CA GLN A 47 -22.60 -0.51 -28.56
C GLN A 47 -21.64 -1.57 -28.02
N VAL A 48 -21.59 -2.74 -28.67
CA VAL A 48 -20.78 -3.89 -28.23
C VAL A 48 -19.31 -3.51 -27.99
N GLN A 49 -18.70 -2.72 -28.90
CA GLN A 49 -17.31 -2.32 -28.74
C GLN A 49 -17.08 -1.40 -27.52
N SER A 50 -18.01 -0.47 -27.25
CA SER A 50 -17.92 0.41 -26.07
C SER A 50 -18.01 -0.38 -24.77
N HIS A 51 -18.89 -1.38 -24.72
CA HIS A 51 -19.00 -2.30 -23.58
C HIS A 51 -17.70 -3.08 -23.37
N GLN A 52 -17.13 -3.65 -24.43
CA GLN A 52 -15.85 -4.37 -24.36
C GLN A 52 -14.68 -3.49 -23.91
N ASN A 53 -14.65 -2.24 -24.37
CA ASN A 53 -13.62 -1.28 -23.97
C ASN A 53 -13.73 -0.97 -22.48
N ILE A 54 -14.94 -0.72 -21.99
CA ILE A 54 -15.18 -0.48 -20.56
C ILE A 54 -14.86 -1.71 -19.71
N ASP A 55 -15.24 -2.90 -20.14
CA ASP A 55 -14.90 -4.15 -19.44
C ASP A 55 -13.39 -4.33 -19.34
N THR A 56 -12.66 -3.95 -20.39
CA THR A 56 -11.19 -3.97 -20.39
C THR A 56 -10.62 -2.98 -19.38
N LEU A 57 -11.15 -1.76 -19.33
CA LEU A 57 -10.71 -0.72 -18.39
C LEU A 57 -11.02 -1.11 -16.94
N ILE A 58 -12.21 -1.66 -16.66
CA ILE A 58 -12.58 -2.20 -15.35
C ILE A 58 -11.59 -3.29 -14.96
N ARG A 59 -11.32 -4.25 -15.85
CA ARG A 59 -10.38 -5.34 -15.57
C ARG A 59 -8.98 -4.82 -15.26
N GLN A 60 -8.46 -3.88 -16.04
CA GLN A 60 -7.15 -3.29 -15.81
C GLN A 60 -7.09 -2.56 -14.47
N CYS A 61 -8.09 -1.74 -14.17
CA CYS A 61 -8.17 -1.00 -12.92
C CYS A 61 -8.28 -1.94 -11.70
N SER A 62 -9.02 -3.05 -11.82
CA SER A 62 -9.12 -4.07 -10.76
C SER A 62 -7.79 -4.79 -10.52
N ILE A 63 -7.03 -5.11 -11.57
CA ILE A 63 -5.70 -5.73 -11.44
C ILE A 63 -4.73 -4.77 -10.75
N GLU A 64 -4.73 -3.51 -11.17
CA GLU A 64 -3.89 -2.47 -10.56
C GLU A 64 -4.25 -2.25 -9.09
N LEU A 65 -5.54 -2.25 -8.75
CA LEU A 65 -6.03 -2.12 -7.39
C LEU A 65 -5.58 -3.29 -6.51
N ASP A 66 -5.75 -4.54 -6.97
CA ASP A 66 -5.29 -5.73 -6.23
C ASP A 66 -3.78 -5.68 -5.96
N TRP A 67 -2.99 -5.32 -6.99
CA TRP A 67 -1.54 -5.18 -6.84
C TRP A 67 -1.16 -4.08 -5.85
N THR A 68 -1.84 -2.93 -5.91
CA THR A 68 -1.57 -1.80 -5.01
C THR A 68 -1.93 -2.12 -3.56
N ILE A 69 -3.08 -2.78 -3.32
CA ILE A 69 -3.50 -3.23 -1.99
C ILE A 69 -2.50 -4.23 -1.40
N ARG A 70 -2.09 -5.24 -2.18
CA ARG A 70 -1.09 -6.23 -1.72
C ARG A 70 0.23 -5.57 -1.37
N THR A 71 0.68 -4.64 -2.20
CA THR A 71 1.91 -3.88 -1.98
C THR A 71 1.80 -3.06 -0.69
N HIS A 72 0.72 -2.31 -0.52
CA HIS A 72 0.46 -1.54 0.70
C HIS A 72 0.48 -2.42 1.95
N ASN A 73 -0.20 -3.57 1.93
CA ASN A 73 -0.23 -4.50 3.07
C ASN A 73 1.14 -5.08 3.40
N MET A 74 1.92 -5.47 2.38
CA MET A 74 3.29 -5.95 2.58
C MET A 74 4.18 -4.89 3.24
N TYR A 75 4.09 -3.63 2.81
CA TYR A 75 4.87 -2.55 3.42
C TYR A 75 4.39 -2.17 4.81
N LYS A 76 3.08 -2.31 5.08
CA LYS A 76 2.52 -2.17 6.42
C LYS A 76 3.10 -3.24 7.36
N GLU A 77 3.11 -4.49 6.94
CA GLU A 77 3.73 -5.59 7.69
C GLU A 77 5.23 -5.34 7.92
N LEU A 78 5.96 -4.89 6.90
CA LEU A 78 7.37 -4.51 7.04
C LEU A 78 7.58 -3.42 8.09
N ARG A 79 6.74 -2.37 8.09
CA ARG A 79 6.80 -1.31 9.09
C ARG A 79 6.53 -1.83 10.50
N GLU A 80 5.56 -2.73 10.66
CA GLU A 80 5.24 -3.35 11.95
C GLU A 80 6.38 -4.27 12.46
N MET A 81 7.20 -4.81 11.56
CA MET A 81 8.39 -5.59 11.89
C MET A 81 9.62 -4.73 12.23
N VAL A 82 9.63 -3.44 11.89
CA VAL A 82 10.70 -2.53 12.30
C VAL A 82 10.50 -2.19 13.78
N GLN A 83 11.27 -2.86 14.64
CA GLN A 83 11.48 -2.39 16.00
C GLN A 83 12.59 -1.32 15.98
N PRO A 84 12.46 -0.23 16.77
CA PRO A 84 13.59 0.65 17.01
C PRO A 84 14.73 -0.20 17.59
N LEU A 85 15.87 -0.20 16.92
CA LEU A 85 17.10 -0.77 17.49
C LEU A 85 17.37 0.01 18.79
N PRO A 86 17.67 -0.68 19.91
CA PRO A 86 18.04 0.01 21.14
C PRO A 86 19.21 0.94 20.83
N THR A 87 19.05 2.21 21.17
CA THR A 87 20.14 3.17 21.06
C THR A 87 21.20 2.82 22.11
N ASN A 88 22.48 3.13 21.85
CA ASN A 88 23.56 2.85 22.80
C ASN A 88 23.27 3.44 24.20
N ASP A 89 22.46 4.50 24.29
CA ASP A 89 22.01 5.09 25.55
C ASP A 89 21.11 4.15 26.37
N ASP A 90 20.26 3.34 25.73
CA ASP A 90 19.43 2.33 26.40
C ASP A 90 20.26 1.16 26.95
N VAL A 91 21.42 0.90 26.36
CA VAL A 91 22.38 -0.13 26.80
C VAL A 91 23.21 0.39 27.98
N ILE A 92 23.51 1.69 28.03
CA ILE A 92 24.22 2.34 29.14
C ILE A 92 23.32 2.38 30.38
N ASP A 93 22.05 2.78 30.23
CA ASP A 93 21.08 2.78 31.34
C ASP A 93 20.85 1.36 31.90
N ALA A 94 20.80 0.32 31.06
CA ALA A 94 20.63 -1.06 31.53
C ALA A 94 21.84 -1.59 32.34
N LEU A 95 23.03 -1.04 32.12
CA LEU A 95 24.25 -1.40 32.84
C LEU A 95 24.40 -0.63 34.17
N GLU A 96 23.81 0.55 34.31
CA GLU A 96 23.83 1.32 35.57
C GLU A 96 22.90 0.75 36.67
N TYR A 97 21.91 -0.07 36.31
CA TYR A 97 21.02 -0.74 37.29
C TYR A 97 21.40 -2.20 37.61
N SER A 98 22.60 -2.66 37.21
CA SER A 98 23.06 -4.04 37.43
C SER A 98 24.09 -4.20 38.57
N ASP A 99 24.25 -3.22 39.46
CA ASP A 99 25.04 -3.33 40.71
C ASP A 99 24.18 -3.70 41.93
#